data_AF-A0A661GET2-F1
#
_entry.id   AF-A0A661GET2-F1
#
_cell.length_a   1.000
_cell.length_b   1.000
_cell.length_c   1.000
_cell.angle_alpha   90.00
_cell.angle_beta   90.00
_cell.angle_gamma   90.00
#
_symmetry.space_group_name_H-M   'P 1'
#
loop_
_entity.id
_entity.type
_entity.pdbx_description
1 polymer ?
#
loop_
_entity_poly.entity_id
_entity_poly.type
_entity_poly.pdbx_seq_one_letter_code
_entity_poly.pdbx_strand_id
1 'polypeptide(L)'
;MKMNFRNIAFVLLSIVIFHAPLSYGAGAEDKKAEVAQYHLDSLRTRLDIEVEVLESFAYKKVFSCNLYQVTPWMKSSDGSKESSGSYVVVETGDSYAPLVSPKNDEGNSQLITCFNDDFVVNSEEDAMTLLHALGSVTGDGVTTEDKVLKSADGWQLATGTFFDNFSGYQVKTDSAGKVLLIDYALELPAI
;
A
#
# COMPACT_ATOMS: atom_id res chain seq x y z
N MET A 1 9.61 9.22 -22.35
CA MET A 1 8.93 7.93 -22.61
C MET A 1 7.48 8.10 -22.20
N LYS A 2 6.53 8.08 -23.14
CA LYS A 2 5.09 8.33 -22.86
C LYS A 2 4.47 7.02 -22.37
N MET A 3 4.14 6.97 -21.08
CA MET A 3 3.50 5.82 -20.45
C MET A 3 2.00 5.80 -20.79
N ASN A 4 1.50 4.66 -21.26
CA ASN A 4 0.14 4.49 -21.79
C ASN A 4 -0.80 4.17 -20.62
N PHE A 5 -1.58 5.15 -20.18
CA PHE A 5 -2.42 5.18 -18.96
C PHE A 5 -3.64 4.21 -18.92
N ARG A 6 -3.68 3.15 -19.73
CA ARG A 6 -4.91 2.37 -19.93
C ARG A 6 -5.31 1.44 -18.77
N ASN A 7 -4.48 1.20 -17.76
CA ASN A 7 -4.73 0.16 -16.75
C ASN A 7 -4.85 0.61 -15.28
N ILE A 8 -4.84 1.91 -14.96
CA ILE A 8 -4.90 2.40 -13.55
C ILE A 8 -6.36 2.59 -13.05
N ALA A 9 -7.38 2.34 -13.88
CA ALA A 9 -8.75 2.79 -13.61
C ALA A 9 -9.65 1.83 -12.76
N PHE A 10 -9.12 0.84 -12.04
CA PHE A 10 -9.98 -0.24 -11.48
C PHE A 10 -10.15 -0.35 -9.96
N VAL A 11 -9.69 0.58 -9.11
CA VAL A 11 -9.75 0.38 -7.64
C VAL A 11 -10.64 1.34 -6.85
N LEU A 12 -11.35 2.31 -7.47
CA LEU A 12 -12.26 3.20 -6.74
C LEU A 12 -13.68 3.19 -7.31
N LEU A 13 -14.44 2.10 -7.09
CA LEU A 13 -15.89 2.16 -7.23
C LEU A 13 -16.61 1.11 -6.38
N SER A 14 -16.71 1.35 -5.08
CA SER A 14 -17.54 0.53 -4.19
C SER A 14 -18.39 1.42 -3.27
N ILE A 15 -19.72 1.26 -3.42
CA ILE A 15 -20.80 1.53 -2.45
C ILE A 15 -21.42 2.95 -2.46
N VAL A 16 -22.55 3.07 -3.18
CA VAL A 16 -23.82 3.57 -2.62
C VAL A 16 -24.97 2.78 -3.28
N ILE A 17 -25.48 1.75 -2.60
CA ILE A 17 -26.70 1.02 -3.00
C ILE A 17 -27.87 1.68 -2.25
N PHE A 18 -28.59 2.58 -2.90
CA PHE A 18 -29.92 3.00 -2.43
C PHE A 18 -30.98 2.13 -3.11
N HIS A 19 -31.73 1.39 -2.30
CA HIS A 19 -32.88 0.59 -2.72
C HIS A 19 -34.04 1.54 -3.11
N ALA A 20 -34.47 1.48 -4.37
CA ALA A 20 -35.77 1.99 -4.81
C ALA A 20 -36.41 0.97 -5.78
N PRO A 21 -37.73 0.74 -5.71
CA PRO A 21 -38.40 -0.37 -6.36
C PRO A 21 -38.44 -0.20 -7.89
N LEU A 22 -38.25 -1.34 -8.57
CA LEU A 22 -38.29 -1.55 -10.01
C LEU A 22 -39.60 -1.08 -10.64
N SER A 23 -39.52 -0.05 -11.50
CA SER A 23 -40.45 0.26 -12.60
C SER A 23 -39.93 1.50 -13.36
N TYR A 24 -38.84 1.38 -14.11
CA TYR A 24 -38.46 2.44 -15.04
C TYR A 24 -37.82 1.83 -16.29
N GLY A 25 -38.42 2.13 -17.44
CA GLY A 25 -38.11 1.51 -18.72
C GLY A 25 -36.68 1.77 -19.18
N ALA A 26 -36.29 1.05 -20.25
CA ALA A 26 -34.96 1.07 -20.88
C ALA A 26 -34.31 2.47 -20.99
N GLY A 27 -35.09 3.55 -21.14
CA GLY A 27 -34.57 4.93 -21.20
C GLY A 27 -34.03 5.53 -19.89
N ALA A 28 -34.32 4.98 -18.70
CA ALA A 28 -33.73 5.45 -17.45
C ALA A 28 -32.31 4.91 -17.21
N GLU A 29 -32.05 3.66 -17.59
CA GLU A 29 -30.71 3.08 -17.54
C GLU A 29 -29.81 3.74 -18.60
N ASP A 30 -30.32 4.02 -19.80
CA ASP A 30 -29.58 4.75 -20.84
C ASP A 30 -29.20 6.17 -20.38
N LYS A 31 -30.14 6.90 -19.77
CA LYS A 31 -29.90 8.24 -19.23
C LYS A 31 -28.91 8.24 -18.05
N LYS A 32 -28.94 7.20 -17.21
CA LYS A 32 -27.99 7.01 -16.11
C LYS A 32 -26.58 6.77 -16.63
N ALA A 33 -26.43 5.96 -17.67
CA ALA A 33 -25.14 5.72 -18.32
C ALA A 33 -24.57 6.99 -18.97
N GLU A 34 -25.42 7.78 -19.64
CA GLU A 34 -25.04 9.08 -20.23
C GLU A 34 -24.51 10.05 -19.16
N VAL A 35 -25.23 10.20 -18.05
CA VAL A 35 -24.82 11.06 -16.92
C VAL A 35 -23.51 10.56 -16.30
N ALA A 36 -23.37 9.24 -16.09
CA ALA A 36 -22.13 8.66 -15.58
C ALA A 36 -20.94 8.95 -16.50
N GLN A 37 -21.12 8.81 -17.82
CA GLN A 37 -20.07 9.07 -18.79
C GLN A 37 -19.65 10.54 -18.82
N TYR A 38 -20.62 11.48 -18.77
CA TYR A 38 -20.34 12.90 -18.64
C TYR A 38 -19.49 13.22 -17.39
N HIS A 39 -19.84 12.64 -16.24
CA HIS A 39 -19.07 12.84 -15.02
C HIS A 39 -17.67 12.21 -15.10
N LEU A 40 -17.51 11.02 -15.69
CA LEU A 40 -16.20 10.40 -15.88
C LEU A 40 -15.28 11.25 -16.77
N ASP A 41 -15.80 11.80 -17.86
CA ASP A 41 -15.02 12.66 -18.76
C ASP A 41 -14.66 13.99 -18.09
N SER A 42 -15.57 14.56 -17.29
CA SER A 42 -15.28 15.72 -16.44
C SER A 42 -14.19 15.42 -15.41
N LEU A 43 -14.24 14.27 -14.73
CA LEU A 43 -13.23 13.87 -13.76
C LEU A 43 -11.86 13.66 -14.42
N ARG A 44 -11.80 13.03 -15.60
CA ARG A 44 -10.54 12.79 -16.34
C ARG A 44 -9.79 14.07 -16.70
N THR A 45 -10.49 15.16 -16.99
CA THR A 45 -9.85 16.45 -17.31
C THR A 45 -9.30 17.17 -16.08
N ARG A 46 -9.78 16.80 -14.89
CA ARG A 46 -9.44 17.44 -13.61
C ARG A 46 -8.48 16.59 -12.77
N LEU A 47 -8.41 15.29 -13.03
CA LEU A 47 -7.49 14.38 -12.37
C LEU A 47 -6.08 14.56 -12.92
N ASP A 48 -5.14 14.78 -12.01
CA ASP A 48 -3.70 14.81 -12.25
C ASP A 48 -3.08 13.72 -11.38
N ILE A 49 -2.13 12.96 -11.91
CA ILE A 49 -1.50 11.85 -11.19
C ILE A 49 0.00 12.08 -11.17
N GLU A 50 0.53 12.30 -9.98
CA GLU A 50 1.96 12.36 -9.74
C GLU A 50 2.46 10.97 -9.34
N VAL A 51 3.58 10.55 -9.94
CA VAL A 51 4.18 9.24 -9.71
C VAL A 51 5.66 9.43 -9.41
N GLU A 52 6.09 8.93 -8.26
CA GLU A 52 7.48 8.98 -7.80
C GLU A 52 8.00 7.55 -7.60
N VAL A 53 9.23 7.29 -8.03
CA VAL A 53 9.87 5.99 -7.76
C VAL A 53 10.37 5.98 -6.33
N LEU A 54 10.02 4.95 -5.56
CA LEU A 54 10.56 4.78 -4.22
C LEU A 54 11.96 4.18 -4.32
N GLU A 55 12.99 4.99 -4.03
CA GLU A 55 14.40 4.58 -4.10
C GLU A 55 15.15 4.93 -2.82
N SER A 56 14.98 4.14 -1.75
CA SER A 56 15.83 4.22 -0.56
C SER A 56 16.86 3.09 -0.51
N PHE A 57 17.95 3.28 0.25
CA PHE A 57 18.93 2.21 0.46
C PHE A 57 18.31 0.98 1.12
N ALA A 58 17.50 1.19 2.17
CA ALA A 58 16.76 0.12 2.84
C ALA A 58 15.83 -0.62 1.86
N TYR A 59 15.14 0.13 1.01
CA TYR A 59 14.27 -0.43 -0.02
C TYR A 59 15.02 -1.36 -0.99
N LYS A 60 16.09 -0.86 -1.62
CA LYS A 60 16.86 -1.65 -2.60
C LYS A 60 17.58 -2.86 -1.98
N LYS A 61 17.83 -2.81 -0.66
CA LYS A 61 18.40 -3.95 0.08
C LYS A 61 17.33 -5.03 0.35
N VAL A 62 16.11 -4.64 0.70
CA VAL A 62 15.05 -5.55 1.16
C VAL A 62 14.19 -6.09 0.01
N PHE A 63 13.86 -5.27 -0.98
CA PHE A 63 12.92 -5.61 -2.05
C PHE A 63 13.59 -5.67 -3.42
N SER A 64 13.08 -6.56 -4.28
CA SER A 64 13.51 -6.78 -5.67
C SER A 64 12.56 -6.18 -6.71
N CYS A 65 11.31 -5.89 -6.34
CA CYS A 65 10.33 -5.21 -7.21
C CYS A 65 10.69 -3.73 -7.41
N ASN A 66 9.98 -3.04 -8.31
CA ASN A 66 9.93 -1.58 -8.34
C ASN A 66 8.65 -1.11 -7.63
N LEU A 67 8.78 -0.13 -6.74
CA LEU A 67 7.67 0.49 -6.03
C LEU A 67 7.55 1.95 -6.42
N TYR A 68 6.31 2.40 -6.52
CA TYR A 68 5.96 3.75 -6.92
C TYR A 68 5.01 4.35 -5.90
N GLN A 69 5.30 5.56 -5.46
CA GLN A 69 4.33 6.38 -4.73
C GLN A 69 3.46 7.11 -5.77
N VAL A 70 2.15 6.92 -5.66
CA VAL A 70 1.17 7.52 -6.56
C VAL A 70 0.31 8.50 -5.77
N THR A 71 0.31 9.76 -6.18
CA THR A 71 -0.47 10.84 -5.57
C THR A 71 -1.49 11.36 -6.58
N PRO A 72 -2.78 11.01 -6.45
CA PRO A 72 -3.85 11.61 -7.22
C PRO A 72 -4.16 13.02 -6.71
N TRP A 73 -4.34 13.94 -7.64
CA TRP A 73 -4.72 15.33 -7.40
C TRP A 73 -5.97 15.67 -8.20
N MET A 74 -6.93 16.29 -7.54
CA MET A 74 -8.14 16.83 -8.16
C MET A 74 -7.99 18.33 -8.33
N LYS A 75 -8.04 18.80 -9.58
CA LYS A 75 -8.10 20.23 -9.91
C LYS A 75 -9.51 20.75 -9.67
N SER A 76 -9.64 21.81 -8.90
CA SER A 76 -10.86 22.59 -8.73
C SER A 76 -11.01 23.61 -9.87
N SER A 77 -12.22 24.12 -10.05
CA SER A 77 -12.52 25.09 -11.11
C SER A 77 -11.80 26.43 -10.94
N ASP A 78 -11.36 26.76 -9.73
CA ASP A 78 -10.55 27.94 -9.41
C ASP A 78 -9.04 27.73 -9.66
N GLY A 79 -8.63 26.55 -10.13
CA GLY A 79 -7.24 26.19 -10.39
C GLY A 79 -6.49 25.61 -9.18
N SER A 80 -7.10 25.56 -7.99
CA SER A 80 -6.52 24.87 -6.84
C SER A 80 -6.45 23.35 -7.08
N LYS A 81 -5.55 22.67 -6.36
CA LYS A 81 -5.42 21.20 -6.39
C LYS A 81 -5.57 20.65 -4.97
N GLU A 82 -6.33 19.58 -4.85
CA GLU A 82 -6.48 18.84 -3.60
C GLU A 82 -6.13 17.37 -3.83
N SER A 83 -5.44 16.75 -2.87
CA SER A 83 -5.17 15.32 -2.87
C SER A 83 -5.86 14.67 -1.68
N SER A 84 -6.35 13.45 -1.87
CA SER A 84 -6.87 12.61 -0.79
C SER A 84 -5.79 11.76 -0.11
N GLY A 85 -4.52 11.98 -0.43
CA GLY A 85 -3.38 11.19 0.04
C GLY A 85 -2.74 10.36 -1.07
N SER A 86 -1.60 9.77 -0.75
CA SER A 86 -0.79 8.94 -1.65
C SER A 86 -0.96 7.46 -1.31
N TYR A 87 -0.69 6.58 -2.28
CA TYR A 87 -0.61 5.14 -2.06
C TYR A 87 0.57 4.55 -2.81
N VAL A 88 1.05 3.39 -2.34
CA VAL A 88 2.16 2.69 -2.98
C VAL A 88 1.63 1.66 -3.97
N VAL A 89 2.29 1.56 -5.12
CA VAL A 89 2.00 0.61 -6.18
C VAL A 89 3.25 -0.23 -6.42
N VAL A 90 3.07 -1.53 -6.53
CA VAL A 90 4.12 -2.49 -6.87
C VAL A 90 4.04 -2.91 -8.33
N GLU A 91 5.19 -2.92 -9.01
CA GLU A 91 5.35 -3.52 -10.33
C GLU A 91 5.64 -5.01 -10.19
N THR A 92 4.79 -5.83 -10.82
CA THR A 92 4.94 -7.29 -10.89
C THR A 92 4.82 -7.72 -12.34
N GLY A 93 5.96 -7.97 -12.98
CA GLY A 93 6.02 -8.22 -14.43
C GLY A 93 5.49 -7.02 -15.22
N ASP A 94 4.48 -7.25 -16.07
CA ASP A 94 3.84 -6.20 -16.88
C ASP A 94 2.62 -5.55 -16.19
N SER A 95 2.45 -5.78 -14.88
CA SER A 95 1.28 -5.32 -14.12
C SER A 95 1.66 -4.45 -12.93
N TYR A 96 0.72 -3.60 -12.53
CA TYR A 96 0.84 -2.70 -11.39
C TYR A 96 -0.30 -2.97 -10.43
N ALA A 97 0.01 -3.22 -9.16
CA ALA A 97 -1.00 -3.47 -8.13
C ALA A 97 -0.81 -2.50 -6.95
N PRO A 98 -1.88 -1.91 -6.39
CA PRO A 98 -1.76 -1.14 -5.17
C PRO A 98 -1.32 -2.07 -4.04
N LEU A 99 -0.33 -1.63 -3.29
CA LEU A 99 0.10 -2.33 -2.11
C LEU A 99 -0.81 -1.94 -0.95
N VAL A 100 -1.56 -2.92 -0.44
CA VAL A 100 -2.48 -2.69 0.66
C VAL A 100 -1.72 -2.93 1.95
N SER A 101 -1.55 -1.88 2.76
CA SER A 101 -1.04 -2.03 4.13
C SER A 101 -2.00 -2.96 4.89
N PRO A 102 -1.48 -3.99 5.59
CA PRO A 102 -2.30 -4.86 6.42
C PRO A 102 -2.96 -4.00 7.49
N LYS A 103 -4.29 -4.02 7.55
CA LYS A 103 -5.06 -3.21 8.51
C LYS A 103 -5.31 -3.95 9.83
N ASN A 104 -5.14 -5.27 9.83
CA ASN A 104 -5.49 -6.23 10.87
C ASN A 104 -4.54 -7.44 10.72
N ASP A 105 -4.64 -8.47 11.57
CA ASP A 105 -3.80 -9.70 11.64
C ASP A 105 -3.74 -10.58 10.34
N GLU A 106 -4.04 -9.99 9.19
CA GLU A 106 -3.92 -10.55 7.85
C GLU A 106 -2.48 -10.42 7.36
N GLY A 107 -1.84 -11.54 7.07
CA GLY A 107 -0.46 -11.58 6.58
C GLY A 107 -0.28 -10.88 5.23
N ASN A 108 0.84 -10.19 5.05
CA ASN A 108 1.11 -9.43 3.83
C ASN A 108 1.78 -10.28 2.75
N SER A 109 1.01 -11.15 2.10
CA SER A 109 1.52 -12.07 1.08
C SER A 109 2.10 -11.38 -0.16
N GLN A 110 1.65 -10.15 -0.47
CA GLN A 110 2.11 -9.41 -1.65
C GLN A 110 3.53 -8.86 -1.48
N LEU A 111 3.89 -8.44 -0.27
CA LEU A 111 5.25 -8.00 0.02
C LEU A 111 6.25 -9.15 -0.07
N ILE A 112 5.88 -10.35 0.39
CA ILE A 112 6.76 -11.52 0.42
C ILE A 112 7.30 -11.86 -0.98
N THR A 113 6.45 -11.78 -2.01
CA THR A 113 6.89 -12.04 -3.40
C THR A 113 7.87 -11.01 -3.95
N CYS A 114 7.96 -9.84 -3.31
CA CYS A 114 8.86 -8.77 -3.69
C CYS A 114 10.13 -8.70 -2.87
N PHE A 115 10.38 -9.65 -1.96
CA PHE A 115 11.66 -9.67 -1.24
C PHE A 115 12.81 -9.93 -2.20
N ASN A 116 13.94 -9.32 -1.90
CA ASN A 116 15.20 -9.70 -2.50
C ASN A 116 15.59 -11.08 -1.95
N ASP A 117 15.85 -12.04 -2.83
CA ASP A 117 16.20 -13.41 -2.46
C ASP A 117 17.48 -13.50 -1.63
N ASP A 118 18.37 -12.52 -1.78
CA ASP A 118 19.64 -12.41 -1.05
C ASP A 118 19.49 -11.70 0.31
N PHE A 119 18.33 -11.09 0.59
CA PHE A 119 18.09 -10.41 1.86
C PHE A 119 17.80 -11.42 2.97
N VAL A 120 18.58 -11.35 4.04
CA VAL A 120 18.44 -12.17 5.25
C VAL A 120 18.48 -11.31 6.50
N VAL A 121 17.69 -11.67 7.49
CA VAL A 121 17.56 -10.94 8.77
C VAL A 121 18.27 -11.72 9.86
N ASN A 122 19.58 -11.56 9.94
CA ASN A 122 20.42 -12.28 10.92
C ASN A 122 20.85 -11.41 12.11
N SER A 123 20.71 -10.09 11.98
CA SER A 123 21.13 -9.10 12.97
C SER A 123 20.04 -8.07 13.25
N GLU A 124 20.23 -7.33 14.35
CA GLU A 124 19.37 -6.20 14.71
C GLU A 124 19.40 -5.10 13.63
N GLU A 125 20.58 -4.86 13.02
CA GLU A 125 20.74 -3.91 11.93
C GLU A 125 19.94 -4.32 10.68
N ASP A 126 19.92 -5.61 10.35
CA ASP A 126 19.10 -6.11 9.24
C ASP A 126 17.61 -6.01 9.56
N ALA A 127 17.21 -6.26 10.81
CA ALA A 127 15.83 -6.11 11.25
C ALA A 127 15.37 -4.64 11.21
N MET A 128 16.22 -3.70 11.62
CA MET A 128 15.96 -2.26 11.46
C MET A 128 15.89 -1.85 9.99
N THR A 129 16.76 -2.43 9.14
CA THR A 129 16.69 -2.19 7.69
C THR A 129 15.33 -2.66 7.13
N LEU A 130 14.86 -3.84 7.55
CA LEU A 130 13.55 -4.36 7.18
C LEU A 130 12.43 -3.44 7.67
N LEU A 131 12.47 -2.99 8.93
CA LEU A 131 11.50 -2.07 9.50
C LEU A 131 11.38 -0.76 8.69
N HIS A 132 12.52 -0.13 8.38
CA HIS A 132 12.55 1.10 7.58
C HIS A 132 12.01 0.87 6.16
N ALA A 133 12.31 -0.28 5.55
CA ALA A 133 11.80 -0.62 4.23
C ALA A 133 10.27 -0.81 4.27
N LEU A 134 9.73 -1.50 5.28
CA LEU A 134 8.29 -1.67 5.46
C LEU A 134 7.57 -0.34 5.70
N GLY A 135 8.08 0.49 6.62
CA GLY A 135 7.49 1.80 6.93
C GLY A 135 7.46 2.76 5.73
N SER A 136 8.44 2.66 4.82
CA SER A 136 8.46 3.42 3.56
C SER A 136 7.33 3.01 2.61
N VAL A 137 6.83 1.78 2.73
CA VAL A 137 5.85 1.17 1.82
C VAL A 137 4.44 1.28 2.37
N THR A 138 4.28 1.25 3.69
CA THR A 138 2.97 1.41 4.33
C THR A 138 2.60 2.87 4.61
N GLY A 139 3.55 3.79 4.46
CA GLY A 139 3.34 5.22 4.70
C GLY A 139 3.45 5.61 6.18
N ASP A 140 3.80 4.65 7.05
CA ASP A 140 3.93 4.86 8.49
C ASP A 140 5.23 5.61 8.85
N GLY A 141 6.22 5.61 7.95
CA GLY A 141 7.52 6.26 8.17
C GLY A 141 8.31 5.61 9.32
N VAL A 142 9.43 6.24 9.68
CA VAL A 142 10.22 5.86 10.87
C VAL A 142 9.72 6.70 12.04
N THR A 143 9.33 6.05 13.14
CA THR A 143 8.84 6.73 14.34
C THR A 143 9.87 6.69 15.46
N THR A 144 9.69 7.52 16.50
CA THR A 144 10.50 7.44 17.72
C THR A 144 10.22 6.19 18.56
N GLU A 145 9.16 5.44 18.21
CA GLU A 145 8.76 4.19 18.87
C GLU A 145 9.32 2.95 18.17
N ASP A 146 10.04 3.16 17.05
CA ASP A 146 10.63 2.08 16.26
C ASP A 146 11.63 1.28 17.09
N LYS A 147 11.35 -0.02 17.23
CA LYS A 147 12.20 -0.97 17.95
C LYS A 147 12.17 -2.30 17.26
N VAL A 148 13.27 -3.04 17.35
CA VAL A 148 13.32 -4.42 16.89
C VAL A 148 13.78 -5.32 18.02
N LEU A 149 13.13 -6.47 18.16
CA LEU A 149 13.47 -7.48 19.15
C LEU A 149 13.57 -8.84 18.47
N LYS A 150 14.61 -9.59 18.82
CA LYS A 150 14.74 -10.97 18.38
C LYS A 150 13.80 -11.87 19.18
N SER A 151 13.03 -12.70 18.49
CA SER A 151 12.17 -13.72 19.07
C SER A 151 12.69 -15.13 18.78
N ALA A 152 12.01 -16.16 19.29
CA ALA A 152 12.42 -17.55 19.05
C ALA A 152 12.40 -17.95 17.56
N ASP A 153 11.41 -17.44 16.83
CA ASP A 153 11.13 -17.84 15.44
C ASP A 153 11.45 -16.73 14.41
N GLY A 154 12.09 -15.64 14.85
CA GLY A 154 12.45 -14.51 13.98
C GLY A 154 12.55 -13.19 14.73
N TRP A 155 11.78 -12.19 14.30
CA TRP A 155 11.89 -10.81 14.76
C TRP A 155 10.52 -10.16 15.00
N GLN A 156 10.47 -9.27 15.98
CA GLN A 156 9.37 -8.35 16.21
C GLN A 156 9.84 -6.94 15.87
N LEU A 157 9.10 -6.22 15.05
CA LEU A 157 9.42 -4.87 14.61
C LEU A 157 8.31 -3.93 15.07
N ALA A 158 8.50 -3.26 16.20
CA ALA A 158 7.54 -2.28 16.70
C ALA A 158 7.60 -1.01 15.84
N THR A 159 6.44 -0.49 15.46
CA THR A 159 6.26 0.78 14.73
C THR A 159 5.43 1.79 15.51
N GLY A 160 4.89 1.40 16.67
CA GLY A 160 4.03 2.25 17.46
C GLY A 160 3.50 1.56 18.71
N THR A 161 2.49 2.18 19.32
CA THR A 161 1.81 1.69 20.51
C THR A 161 0.29 1.66 20.33
N PHE A 162 -0.35 0.64 20.91
CA PHE A 162 -1.79 0.43 20.95
C PHE A 162 -2.22 0.00 22.36
N PHE A 163 -3.01 0.82 23.04
CA PHE A 163 -3.40 0.62 24.45
C PHE A 163 -2.22 0.21 25.35
N ASP A 164 -1.14 1.00 25.32
CA ASP A 164 0.10 0.82 26.09
C ASP A 164 0.99 -0.37 25.70
N ASN A 165 0.57 -1.20 24.74
CA ASN A 165 1.38 -2.27 24.17
C ASN A 165 2.04 -1.84 22.86
N PHE A 166 3.19 -2.41 22.51
CA PHE A 166 3.78 -2.18 21.19
C PHE A 166 2.95 -2.84 20.08
N SER A 167 2.76 -2.13 18.97
CA SER A 167 2.18 -2.65 17.73
C SER A 167 3.22 -2.60 16.60
N GLY A 168 3.04 -3.42 15.58
CA GLY A 168 3.96 -3.49 14.44
C GLY A 168 3.97 -4.84 13.76
N TYR A 169 5.13 -5.32 13.35
CA TYR A 169 5.27 -6.53 12.54
C TYR A 169 5.87 -7.71 13.30
N GLN A 170 5.30 -8.89 13.11
CA GLN A 170 5.92 -10.17 13.44
C GLN A 170 6.51 -10.79 12.18
N VAL A 171 7.82 -11.02 12.19
CA VAL A 171 8.58 -11.56 11.08
C VAL A 171 9.09 -12.93 11.44
N LYS A 172 8.67 -13.96 10.69
CA LYS A 172 9.22 -15.32 10.84
C LYS A 172 10.35 -15.52 9.86
N THR A 173 11.43 -16.12 10.32
CA THR A 173 12.60 -16.42 9.49
C THR A 173 12.96 -17.90 9.57
N ASP A 174 13.58 -18.43 8.52
CA ASP A 174 14.24 -19.74 8.61
C ASP A 174 15.59 -19.65 9.37
N SER A 175 16.29 -20.78 9.49
CA SER A 175 17.59 -20.85 10.17
C SER A 175 18.72 -20.07 9.47
N ALA A 176 18.55 -19.68 8.20
CA ALA A 176 19.47 -18.85 7.46
C ALA A 176 19.14 -17.35 7.53
N GLY A 177 18.02 -17.01 8.18
CA GLY A 177 17.50 -15.65 8.30
C GLY A 177 16.61 -15.22 7.13
N LYS A 178 16.23 -16.13 6.22
CA LYS A 178 15.33 -15.80 5.11
C LYS A 178 13.92 -15.57 5.65
N VAL A 179 13.30 -14.46 5.24
CA VAL A 179 11.94 -14.10 5.66
C VAL A 179 10.94 -15.08 5.05
N LEU A 180 10.14 -15.72 5.91
CA LEU A 180 9.09 -16.66 5.52
C LEU A 180 7.69 -16.04 5.60
N LEU A 181 7.49 -15.13 6.55
CA LEU A 181 6.19 -14.51 6.82
C LEU A 181 6.38 -13.14 7.46
N ILE A 182 5.48 -12.21 7.13
CA ILE A 182 5.34 -10.90 7.77
C ILE A 182 3.86 -10.67 8.04
N ASP A 183 3.52 -10.60 9.33
CA ASP A 183 2.17 -10.29 9.81
C ASP A 183 2.21 -8.99 10.60
N TYR A 184 1.19 -8.14 10.44
CA TYR A 184 1.01 -7.00 11.32
C TYR A 184 0.21 -7.43 12.55
N ALA A 185 0.61 -6.96 13.73
CA ALA A 185 -0.03 -7.25 15.00
C ALA A 185 -0.31 -5.94 15.76
N LEU A 186 -1.54 -5.80 16.24
CA LEU A 186 -1.94 -4.69 17.12
C LEU A 186 -1.30 -4.80 18.51
N GLU A 187 -0.90 -6.00 18.90
CA GLU A 187 -0.21 -6.28 20.16
C GLU A 187 0.94 -7.24 19.88
N LEU A 188 2.17 -6.75 20.04
CA LEU A 188 3.38 -7.56 19.98
C LEU A 188 3.61 -8.23 21.33
N PRO A 189 3.91 -9.55 21.36
CA PRO A 189 4.23 -10.25 22.60
C PRO A 189 5.44 -9.59 23.28
N ALA A 190 5.23 -9.04 24.49
CA ALA A 190 6.19 -8.37 25.38
C ALA A 190 7.60 -8.13 24.81
N ILE A 191 7.79 -6.94 24.25
CA ILE A 191 9.11 -6.32 24.00
C ILE A 191 9.62 -5.67 25.30
#